data_AF-A0A7W7NXX5-F1
#
_entry.id   AF-A0A7W7NXX5-F1
#
_cell.length_a   1.000
_cell.length_b   1.000
_cell.length_c   1.000
_cell.angle_alpha   90.00
_cell.angle_beta   90.00
_cell.angle_gamma   90.00
#
_symmetry.space_group_name_H-M   'P 1'
#
loop_
_entity.id
_entity.type
_entity.pdbx_description
1 polymer ?
#
loop_
_entity_poly.entity_id
_entity_poly.type
_entity_poly.pdbx_seq_one_letter_code
_entity_poly.pdbx_strand_id
1 'polypeptide(L)'
;MNATTARSRAVANENRSIEQSQERAIAARTAEQSRPRNALEAMSSRLEVSPGALKDTLLKTVFATCRNDSEFIGLVIVSNAYGLNPLLKEIYAFPAKGGGVVPMVSVDGWIKLMHSHPAYDSIEFEDIADDKGAIYAIEATIWRTDKTRPTKIIEYLDECRRNTDPWKQSPLRMLRHRALIQCARVAFGFSGLSALEDTVIDAVAVAADDVKALPNRQSLAEQLDDEIPSFDQAHDPSTGEVYPTDDRGMTPVDEETARALDSNDGTLSEDNPHAAEGPDSSQRGEANTEVDELADLRRRLGNSRAVKAVEAIERDWVNTMRNRFDDDTVATIEREIAARKLALKPQQEG
;
A
#
# COMPACT_ATOMS: atom_id res chain seq x y z
N MET A 1 33.54 -47.15 0.72
CA MET A 1 33.76 -45.87 0.02
C MET A 1 32.83 -45.85 -1.18
N ASN A 2 31.64 -45.25 -1.05
CA ASN A 2 30.65 -45.26 -2.13
C ASN A 2 31.02 -44.21 -3.17
N ALA A 3 31.44 -44.68 -4.35
CA ALA A 3 31.72 -43.82 -5.49
C ALA A 3 30.40 -43.23 -6.00
N THR A 4 30.12 -41.99 -5.62
CA THR A 4 29.04 -41.17 -6.17
C THR A 4 29.32 -40.97 -7.66
N THR A 5 28.63 -41.72 -8.52
CA THR A 5 28.79 -41.70 -9.98
C THR A 5 28.48 -40.30 -10.53
N ALA A 6 29.13 -39.90 -11.63
CA ALA A 6 28.95 -38.58 -12.26
C ALA A 6 27.46 -38.24 -12.50
N ARG A 7 26.64 -39.26 -12.84
CA ARG A 7 25.18 -39.16 -12.97
C ARG A 7 24.48 -38.73 -11.67
N SER A 8 24.89 -39.26 -10.52
CA SER A 8 24.33 -38.89 -9.21
C SER A 8 24.70 -37.46 -8.79
N ARG A 9 25.86 -36.94 -9.22
CA ARG A 9 26.22 -35.53 -9.01
C ARG A 9 25.44 -34.58 -9.92
N ALA A 10 25.19 -34.99 -11.17
CA ALA A 10 24.36 -34.23 -12.10
C ALA A 10 22.92 -34.11 -11.59
N VAL A 11 22.30 -35.23 -11.18
CA VAL A 11 20.96 -35.25 -10.59
C VAL A 11 20.89 -34.42 -9.29
N ALA A 12 21.91 -34.49 -8.44
CA ALA A 12 21.95 -33.68 -7.22
C ALA A 12 22.09 -32.17 -7.48
N ASN A 13 22.73 -31.77 -8.59
CA ASN A 13 22.83 -30.38 -8.99
C ASN A 13 21.52 -29.88 -9.61
N GLU A 14 20.86 -30.70 -10.43
CA GLU A 14 19.56 -30.42 -11.02
C GLU A 14 18.46 -30.27 -9.95
N ASN A 15 18.42 -31.18 -8.98
CA ASN A 15 17.51 -31.08 -7.84
C ASN A 15 17.74 -29.80 -7.04
N ARG A 16 19.00 -29.40 -6.82
CA ARG A 16 19.33 -28.15 -6.13
C ARG A 16 18.86 -26.93 -6.92
N SER A 17 18.99 -26.94 -8.25
CA SER A 17 18.49 -25.84 -9.08
C SER A 17 16.95 -25.76 -9.07
N ILE A 18 16.27 -26.90 -9.02
CA ILE A 18 14.80 -26.98 -8.90
C ILE A 18 14.35 -26.45 -7.54
N GLU A 19 14.98 -26.89 -6.45
CA GLU A 19 14.70 -26.41 -5.09
C GLU A 19 14.91 -24.89 -4.98
N GLN A 20 16.03 -24.37 -5.48
CA GLN A 20 16.29 -22.92 -5.51
C GLN A 20 15.27 -22.15 -6.36
N SER A 21 14.81 -22.75 -7.46
CA SER A 21 13.75 -22.14 -8.29
C SER A 21 12.41 -22.10 -7.55
N GLN A 22 12.04 -23.19 -6.86
CA GLN A 22 10.84 -23.27 -6.05
C GLN A 22 10.88 -22.29 -4.87
N GLU A 23 12.01 -22.15 -4.18
CA GLU A 23 12.18 -21.18 -3.10
C GLU A 23 12.00 -19.74 -3.59
N ARG A 24 12.58 -19.39 -4.75
CA ARG A 24 12.38 -18.08 -5.39
C ARG A 24 10.92 -17.85 -5.75
N ALA A 25 10.24 -18.85 -6.30
CA ALA A 25 8.82 -18.77 -6.66
C ALA A 25 7.91 -18.59 -5.44
N ILE A 26 8.19 -19.31 -4.34
CA ILE A 26 7.44 -19.17 -3.08
C ILE A 26 7.68 -17.80 -2.44
N ALA A 27 8.93 -17.32 -2.45
CA ALA A 27 9.28 -16.00 -1.94
C ALA A 27 8.60 -14.88 -2.76
N ALA A 28 8.59 -15.00 -4.09
CA ALA A 28 7.90 -14.07 -4.99
C ALA A 28 6.38 -14.06 -4.74
N ARG A 29 5.74 -15.23 -4.67
CA ARG A 29 4.30 -15.35 -4.35
C ARG A 29 3.96 -14.75 -2.98
N THR A 30 4.81 -14.95 -1.98
CA THR A 30 4.64 -14.39 -0.64
C THR A 30 4.83 -12.87 -0.63
N ALA A 31 5.81 -12.36 -1.36
CA ALA A 31 6.04 -10.93 -1.53
C ALA A 31 4.87 -10.26 -2.27
N GLU A 32 4.33 -10.91 -3.29
CA GLU A 32 3.19 -10.41 -4.07
C GLU A 32 1.89 -10.41 -3.25
N GLN A 33 1.65 -11.45 -2.45
CA GLN A 33 0.52 -11.50 -1.50
C GLN A 33 0.61 -10.45 -0.38
N SER A 34 1.81 -10.00 -0.03
CA SER A 34 2.04 -8.99 1.01
C SER A 34 2.08 -7.55 0.48
N ARG A 35 1.99 -7.35 -0.85
CA ARG A 35 1.91 -6.01 -1.43
C ARG A 35 0.58 -5.34 -1.04
N PRO A 36 0.59 -4.07 -0.63
CA PRO A 36 -0.64 -3.36 -0.27
C PRO A 36 -1.59 -3.29 -1.47
N ARG A 37 -2.85 -3.69 -1.26
CA ARG A 37 -3.87 -3.80 -2.31
C ARG A 37 -4.57 -2.48 -2.60
N ASN A 38 -4.48 -1.52 -1.68
CA ASN A 38 -5.09 -0.20 -1.80
C ASN A 38 -4.27 0.87 -1.08
N ALA A 39 -4.63 2.14 -1.29
CA ALA A 39 -3.91 3.28 -0.72
C ALA A 39 -3.90 3.28 0.81
N LEU A 40 -4.98 2.85 1.46
CA LEU A 40 -5.03 2.79 2.92
C LEU A 40 -4.05 1.75 3.47
N GLU A 41 -4.00 0.57 2.86
CA GLU A 41 -3.02 -0.49 3.19
C GLU A 41 -1.59 -0.04 2.93
N ALA A 42 -1.34 0.66 1.83
CA ALA A 42 0.00 1.17 1.52
C ALA A 42 0.46 2.19 2.57
N MET A 43 -0.44 3.08 3.00
CA MET A 43 -0.15 4.04 4.06
C MET A 43 0.04 3.33 5.41
N SER A 44 -0.82 2.35 5.71
CA SER A 44 -0.78 1.64 6.99
C SER A 44 0.49 0.80 7.14
N SER A 45 0.93 0.13 6.08
CA SER A 45 2.23 -0.57 6.06
C SER A 45 3.40 0.40 6.23
N ARG A 46 3.38 1.56 5.55
CA ARG A 46 4.42 2.60 5.70
C ARG A 46 4.48 3.20 7.10
N LEU A 47 3.35 3.27 7.79
CA LEU A 47 3.23 3.83 9.15
C LEU A 47 3.19 2.74 10.24
N GLU A 48 3.42 1.47 9.88
CA GLU A 48 3.45 0.32 10.79
C GLU A 48 2.21 0.20 11.69
N VAL A 49 1.02 0.41 11.12
CA VAL A 49 -0.26 0.39 11.83
C VAL A 49 -1.28 -0.45 11.05
N SER A 50 -2.30 -1.00 11.73
CA SER A 50 -3.37 -1.72 11.02
C SER A 50 -4.25 -0.75 10.22
N PRO A 51 -4.76 -1.13 9.04
CA PRO A 51 -5.60 -0.27 8.20
C PRO A 51 -6.82 0.30 8.93
N GLY A 52 -7.50 -0.55 9.72
CA GLY A 52 -8.69 -0.16 10.49
C GLY A 52 -8.37 0.87 11.59
N ALA A 53 -7.28 0.65 12.34
CA ALA A 53 -6.86 1.60 13.37
C ALA A 53 -6.39 2.92 12.76
N LEU A 54 -5.71 2.88 11.60
CA LEU A 54 -5.29 4.09 10.89
C LEU A 54 -6.49 4.90 10.41
N LYS A 55 -7.47 4.26 9.76
CA LYS A 55 -8.70 4.94 9.32
C LYS A 55 -9.40 5.63 10.49
N ASP A 56 -9.61 4.91 11.59
CA ASP A 56 -10.27 5.45 12.77
C ASP A 56 -9.49 6.63 13.39
N THR A 57 -8.16 6.50 13.48
CA THR A 57 -7.29 7.55 14.02
C THR A 57 -7.35 8.82 13.16
N LEU A 58 -7.22 8.67 11.84
CA LEU A 58 -7.25 9.81 10.91
C LEU A 58 -8.60 10.53 10.95
N LEU A 59 -9.71 9.79 10.92
CA LEU A 59 -11.07 10.36 10.98
C LEU A 59 -11.39 11.02 12.32
N LYS A 60 -10.76 10.59 13.42
CA LYS A 60 -10.94 11.23 14.74
C LYS A 60 -10.00 12.40 14.98
N THR A 61 -9.04 12.64 14.09
CA THR A 61 -7.99 13.66 14.28
C THR A 61 -7.90 14.60 13.07
N VAL A 62 -6.90 14.39 12.20
CA VAL A 62 -6.50 15.32 11.15
C VAL A 62 -7.45 15.35 9.95
N PHE A 63 -8.29 14.32 9.78
CA PHE A 63 -9.33 14.20 8.76
C PHE A 63 -10.74 14.18 9.36
N ALA A 64 -10.94 14.77 10.54
CA ALA A 64 -12.26 14.85 11.19
C ALA A 64 -13.32 15.66 10.41
N THR A 65 -12.90 16.41 9.40
CA THR A 65 -13.79 17.18 8.51
C THR A 65 -14.35 16.34 7.36
N CYS A 66 -13.86 15.12 7.14
CA CYS A 66 -14.39 14.22 6.11
C CYS A 66 -15.81 13.77 6.45
N ARG A 67 -16.69 13.84 5.46
CA ARG A 67 -18.13 13.54 5.62
C ARG A 67 -18.49 12.15 5.10
N ASN A 68 -17.67 11.58 4.23
CA ASN A 68 -17.89 10.29 3.60
C ASN A 68 -16.56 9.59 3.30
N ASP A 69 -16.64 8.29 2.99
CA ASP A 69 -15.47 7.46 2.69
C ASP A 69 -14.74 7.90 1.42
N SER A 70 -15.42 8.48 0.43
CA SER A 70 -14.79 8.97 -0.81
C SER A 70 -13.85 10.15 -0.55
N GLU A 71 -14.29 11.10 0.29
CA GLU A 71 -13.48 12.24 0.74
C GLU A 71 -12.23 11.76 1.50
N PHE A 72 -12.40 10.78 2.39
CA PHE A 72 -11.30 10.17 3.13
C PHE A 72 -10.30 9.47 2.19
N ILE A 73 -10.78 8.62 1.28
CA ILE A 73 -9.92 7.88 0.35
C ILE A 73 -9.16 8.84 -0.57
N GLY A 74 -9.80 9.92 -1.06
CA GLY A 74 -9.13 10.94 -1.87
C GLY A 74 -7.93 11.56 -1.15
N LEU A 75 -8.07 11.90 0.13
CA LEU A 75 -6.97 12.44 0.94
C LEU A 75 -5.86 11.42 1.17
N VAL A 76 -6.20 10.15 1.40
CA VAL A 76 -5.22 9.06 1.57
C VAL A 76 -4.42 8.84 0.27
N ILE A 77 -5.08 8.88 -0.89
CA ILE A 77 -4.43 8.76 -2.19
C ILE A 77 -3.43 9.90 -2.39
N VAL A 78 -3.84 11.15 -2.19
CA VAL A 78 -2.95 12.31 -2.34
C VAL A 78 -1.79 12.24 -1.35
N SER A 79 -2.07 11.87 -0.10
CA SER A 79 -1.03 11.71 0.92
C SER A 79 0.01 10.67 0.52
N ASN A 80 -0.39 9.54 -0.08
CA ASN A 80 0.55 8.54 -0.55
C ASN A 80 1.30 8.94 -1.81
N ALA A 81 0.63 9.54 -2.78
CA ALA A 81 1.25 10.00 -4.03
C ALA A 81 2.43 10.93 -3.77
N TYR A 82 2.33 11.73 -2.70
CA TYR A 82 3.34 12.70 -2.28
C TYR A 82 4.17 12.25 -1.07
N GLY A 83 3.99 11.03 -0.58
CA GLY A 83 4.72 10.55 0.60
C GLY A 83 4.46 11.35 1.88
N LEU A 84 3.36 12.10 1.96
CA LEU A 84 2.98 12.91 3.11
C LEU A 84 2.40 12.05 4.24
N ASN A 85 2.60 12.51 5.47
CA ASN A 85 2.09 11.92 6.70
C ASN A 85 1.08 12.88 7.35
N PRO A 86 -0.23 12.56 7.28
CA PRO A 86 -1.27 13.39 7.89
C PRO A 86 -1.11 13.54 9.40
N LEU A 87 -0.61 12.52 10.12
CA LEU A 87 -0.45 12.56 11.58
C LEU A 87 0.64 13.53 12.03
N LEU A 88 1.64 13.77 11.18
CA LEU A 88 2.66 14.81 11.37
C LEU A 88 2.20 16.19 10.90
N LYS A 89 0.92 16.32 10.52
CA LYS A 89 0.32 17.57 10.05
C LYS A 89 0.99 18.13 8.79
N GLU A 90 1.54 17.24 7.95
CA GLU A 90 2.09 17.60 6.65
C GLU A 90 0.97 17.90 5.63
N ILE A 91 -0.23 17.36 5.84
CA ILE A 91 -1.42 17.57 5.02
C ILE A 91 -2.68 17.57 5.89
N TYR A 92 -3.65 18.39 5.52
CA TYR A 92 -4.93 18.55 6.21
C TYR A 92 -6.12 18.39 5.26
N ALA A 93 -7.27 18.04 5.83
CA ALA A 93 -8.54 18.06 5.14
C ALA A 93 -9.25 19.41 5.37
N PHE A 94 -9.29 20.27 4.35
CA PHE A 94 -9.91 21.59 4.48
C PHE A 94 -11.29 21.63 3.80
N PRO A 95 -12.33 22.17 4.45
CA PRO A 95 -13.66 22.26 3.85
C PRO A 95 -13.67 23.14 2.58
N ALA A 96 -14.19 22.61 1.48
CA ALA A 96 -14.34 23.35 0.22
C ALA A 96 -15.55 24.31 0.26
N LYS A 97 -15.46 25.44 -0.45
CA LYS A 97 -16.62 26.32 -0.71
C LYS A 97 -17.57 25.58 -1.67
N GLY A 98 -18.73 25.16 -1.19
CA GLY A 98 -19.68 24.32 -1.94
C GLY A 98 -19.81 22.89 -1.41
N GLY A 99 -19.07 22.56 -0.35
CA GLY A 99 -19.07 21.23 0.25
C GLY A 99 -17.96 20.34 -0.32
N GLY A 100 -17.50 19.40 0.50
CA GLY A 100 -16.37 18.53 0.20
C GLY A 100 -15.16 18.89 1.03
N VAL A 101 -14.09 18.12 0.86
CA VAL A 101 -12.78 18.42 1.45
C VAL A 101 -11.74 18.54 0.33
N VAL A 102 -10.82 19.47 0.51
CA VAL A 102 -9.65 19.66 -0.35
C VAL A 102 -8.39 19.32 0.47
N PRO A 103 -7.45 18.53 -0.08
CA PRO A 103 -6.14 18.33 0.52
C PRO A 103 -5.38 19.66 0.57
N MET A 104 -5.02 20.11 1.77
CA MET A 104 -4.18 21.29 1.96
C MET A 104 -2.86 20.89 2.58
N VAL A 105 -1.76 21.14 1.86
CA VAL A 105 -0.41 20.83 2.33
C VAL A 105 0.09 21.95 3.24
N SER A 106 0.64 21.56 4.38
CA SER A 106 1.21 22.50 5.35
C SER A 106 2.60 22.96 4.91
N VAL A 107 3.14 23.97 5.57
CA VAL A 107 4.53 24.42 5.32
C VAL A 107 5.51 23.28 5.55
N ASP A 108 5.31 22.46 6.59
CA ASP A 108 6.15 21.29 6.86
C ASP A 108 6.03 20.24 5.75
N GLY A 109 4.84 20.05 5.19
CA GLY A 109 4.64 19.18 4.03
C GLY A 109 5.40 19.68 2.80
N TRP A 110 5.35 20.98 2.50
CA TRP A 110 6.12 21.57 1.40
C TRP A 110 7.62 21.47 1.61
N ILE A 111 8.10 21.70 2.84
CA ILE A 111 9.50 21.53 3.21
C ILE A 111 9.94 20.08 2.99
N LYS A 112 9.12 19.10 3.37
CA LYS A 112 9.42 17.68 3.15
C LYS A 112 9.48 17.35 1.67
N LEU A 113 8.51 17.81 0.87
CA LEU A 113 8.48 17.57 -0.58
C LEU A 113 9.73 18.12 -1.26
N MET A 114 10.10 19.35 -0.90
CA MET A 114 11.33 19.98 -1.37
C MET A 114 12.57 19.17 -1.01
N HIS A 115 12.77 18.84 0.26
CA HIS A 115 13.96 18.11 0.71
C HIS A 115 14.03 16.67 0.22
N SER A 116 12.88 16.04 -0.05
CA SER A 116 12.82 14.67 -0.55
C SER A 116 13.06 14.58 -2.06
N HIS A 117 13.11 15.72 -2.76
CA HIS A 117 13.34 15.74 -4.20
C HIS A 117 14.82 15.45 -4.51
N PRO A 118 15.15 14.45 -5.36
CA PRO A 118 16.55 14.05 -5.60
C PRO A 118 17.47 15.16 -6.12
N ALA A 119 16.89 16.14 -6.83
CA ALA A 119 17.62 17.27 -7.38
C ALA A 119 17.69 18.52 -6.47
N TYR A 120 17.15 18.46 -5.25
CA TYR A 120 17.25 19.58 -4.30
C TYR A 120 18.69 19.74 -3.82
N ASP A 121 19.20 20.98 -3.84
CA ASP A 121 20.51 21.34 -3.30
C ASP A 121 20.37 22.26 -2.09
N SER A 122 19.82 23.47 -2.31
CA SER A 122 19.65 24.47 -1.26
C SER A 122 18.51 25.44 -1.55
N ILE A 123 18.12 26.19 -0.51
CA ILE A 123 17.19 27.32 -0.60
C ILE A 123 17.76 28.52 0.16
N GLU A 124 17.68 29.70 -0.44
CA GLU A 124 18.11 30.98 0.12
C GLU A 124 16.92 31.94 0.17
N PHE A 125 16.91 32.82 1.17
CA PHE A 125 15.91 33.86 1.33
C PHE A 125 16.57 35.23 1.44
N GLU A 126 16.05 36.20 0.69
CA GLU A 126 16.45 37.59 0.76
C GLU A 126 15.23 38.44 1.15
N ASP A 127 15.33 39.14 2.28
CA ASP A 127 14.31 40.07 2.75
C ASP A 127 14.53 41.43 2.04
N ILE A 128 13.55 41.89 1.27
CA ILE A 128 13.64 43.13 0.48
C ILE A 128 12.95 44.26 1.24
N ALA A 129 13.73 45.26 1.65
CA ALA A 129 13.28 46.41 2.42
C ALA A 129 13.07 47.67 1.55
N ASP A 130 12.13 48.52 1.97
CA ASP A 130 11.92 49.86 1.39
C ASP A 130 12.97 50.87 1.89
N ASP A 131 12.89 52.11 1.40
CA ASP A 131 13.78 53.20 1.82
C ASP A 131 13.73 53.52 3.33
N LYS A 132 12.69 53.04 4.03
CA LYS A 132 12.48 53.22 5.47
C LYS A 132 12.90 51.99 6.28
N GLY A 133 13.44 50.95 5.63
CA GLY A 133 13.86 49.70 6.25
C GLY A 133 12.73 48.71 6.54
N ALA A 134 11.51 48.97 6.08
CA ALA A 134 10.39 48.05 6.23
C ALA A 134 10.42 46.98 5.12
N ILE A 135 10.38 45.71 5.50
CA ILE A 135 10.35 44.60 4.55
C ILE A 135 8.99 44.59 3.83
N TYR A 136 9.01 44.74 2.51
CA TYR A 136 7.81 44.75 1.67
C TYR A 136 7.72 43.54 0.74
N ALA A 137 8.83 42.81 0.54
CA ALA A 137 8.85 41.58 -0.26
C ALA A 137 9.92 40.61 0.28
N ILE A 138 9.78 39.33 -0.07
CA ILE A 138 10.81 38.30 0.20
C ILE A 138 11.06 37.54 -1.11
N GLU A 139 12.33 37.42 -1.49
CA GLU A 139 12.78 36.54 -2.58
C GLU A 139 13.17 35.18 -1.99
N ALA A 140 12.66 34.11 -2.59
CA ALA A 140 13.14 32.75 -2.37
C ALA A 140 13.90 32.26 -3.61
N THR A 141 15.13 31.79 -3.41
CA THR A 141 15.99 31.25 -4.46
C THR A 141 16.26 29.77 -4.17
N ILE A 142 15.82 28.87 -5.05
CA ILE A 142 16.09 27.43 -4.93
C ILE A 142 17.15 27.04 -5.96
N TRP A 143 18.21 26.39 -5.46
CA TRP A 143 19.24 25.76 -6.26
C TRP A 143 18.95 24.28 -6.44
N ARG A 144 19.19 23.79 -7.65
CA ARG A 144 19.03 22.39 -8.01
C ARG A 144 20.33 21.85 -8.58
N THR A 145 20.65 20.60 -8.24
CA THR A 145 21.88 19.95 -8.72
C THR A 145 21.86 19.69 -10.23
N ASP A 146 20.68 19.59 -10.84
CA ASP A 146 20.49 19.30 -12.27
C ASP A 146 20.31 20.55 -13.14
N LYS A 147 20.48 21.76 -12.57
CA LYS A 147 20.31 23.04 -13.28
C LYS A 147 21.52 23.94 -13.06
N THR A 148 21.86 24.71 -14.10
CA THR A 148 22.96 25.69 -14.03
C THR A 148 22.52 27.06 -13.50
N ARG A 149 21.21 27.29 -13.36
CA ARG A 149 20.62 28.54 -12.88
C ARG A 149 19.54 28.22 -11.85
N PRO A 150 19.41 29.02 -10.78
CA PRO A 150 18.40 28.78 -9.77
C PRO A 150 17.03 29.25 -10.22
N THR A 151 15.99 28.74 -9.56
CA THR A 151 14.64 29.29 -9.64
C THR A 151 14.51 30.39 -8.59
N LYS A 152 14.03 31.57 -9.01
CA LYS A 152 13.85 32.74 -8.15
C LYS A 152 12.40 33.19 -8.21
N ILE A 153 11.78 33.35 -7.05
CA ILE A 153 10.41 33.87 -6.92
C ILE A 153 10.38 34.93 -5.83
N ILE A 154 9.74 36.06 -6.13
CA ILE A 154 9.54 37.17 -5.21
C ILE A 154 8.05 37.22 -4.86
N GLU A 155 7.74 37.24 -3.56
CA GLU A 155 6.39 37.46 -3.07
C GLU A 155 6.29 38.81 -2.36
N TYR A 156 5.25 39.58 -2.69
CA TYR A 156 5.02 40.93 -2.15
C TYR A 156 4.06 40.89 -0.96
N LEU A 157 4.45 41.52 0.15
CA LEU A 157 3.69 41.50 1.40
C LEU A 157 2.25 41.99 1.19
N ASP A 158 2.08 43.11 0.49
CA ASP A 158 0.76 43.73 0.29
C ASP A 158 -0.19 42.89 -0.57
N GLU A 159 0.34 42.06 -1.47
CA GLU A 159 -0.48 41.14 -2.29
C GLU A 159 -0.86 39.87 -1.51
N CYS A 160 0.06 39.35 -0.71
CA CYS A 160 -0.16 38.09 0.01
C CYS A 160 -0.94 38.27 1.32
N ARG A 161 -0.89 39.47 1.93
CA ARG A 161 -1.38 39.70 3.29
C ARG A 161 -2.87 39.43 3.41
N ARG A 162 -3.23 38.74 4.49
CA ARG A 162 -4.63 38.40 4.79
C ARG A 162 -5.11 38.97 6.12
N ASN A 163 -6.42 39.11 6.22
CA ASN A 163 -7.09 39.47 7.46
C ASN A 163 -7.33 38.25 8.37
N THR A 164 -6.29 37.43 8.58
CA THR A 164 -6.32 36.25 9.47
C THR A 164 -5.33 36.43 10.62
N ASP A 165 -5.55 35.74 11.73
CA ASP A 165 -4.72 35.92 12.94
C ASP A 165 -3.23 35.61 12.73
N PRO A 166 -2.82 34.56 11.99
CA PRO A 166 -1.41 34.32 11.69
C PRO A 166 -0.75 35.48 10.93
N TRP A 167 -1.44 36.06 9.95
CA TRP A 167 -0.96 37.21 9.17
C TRP A 167 -0.93 38.52 9.97
N LYS A 168 -1.80 38.66 10.99
CA LYS A 168 -1.75 39.80 11.92
C LYS A 168 -0.59 39.70 12.90
N GLN A 169 -0.33 38.50 13.42
CA GLN A 169 0.68 38.27 14.45
C GLN A 169 2.10 38.11 13.89
N SER A 170 2.24 37.53 12.70
CA SER A 170 3.56 37.21 12.12
C SER A 170 3.58 37.36 10.59
N PRO A 171 3.31 38.56 10.05
CA PRO A 171 3.18 38.79 8.61
C PRO A 171 4.43 38.39 7.80
N LEU A 172 5.63 38.73 8.28
CA LEU A 172 6.87 38.41 7.58
C LEU A 172 7.17 36.90 7.56
N ARG A 173 6.76 36.18 8.61
CA ARG A 173 6.89 34.71 8.66
C ARG A 173 5.96 34.06 7.63
N MET A 174 4.72 34.52 7.54
CA MET A 174 3.77 34.03 6.54
C MET A 174 4.23 34.35 5.12
N LEU A 175 4.76 35.56 4.90
CA LEU A 175 5.35 35.92 3.60
C LEU A 175 6.53 35.01 3.22
N ARG A 176 7.41 34.67 4.17
CA ARG A 176 8.50 33.71 3.91
C ARG A 176 7.98 32.32 3.54
N HIS A 177 6.94 31.84 4.23
CA HIS A 177 6.30 30.58 3.86
C HIS A 177 5.70 30.64 2.45
N ARG A 178 5.08 31.77 2.07
CA ARG A 178 4.57 32.00 0.71
C ARG A 178 5.68 31.88 -0.33
N ALA A 179 6.78 32.61 -0.14
CA ALA A 179 7.91 32.59 -1.06
C ALA A 179 8.50 31.18 -1.20
N LEU A 180 8.66 30.46 -0.08
CA LEU A 180 9.11 29.05 -0.08
C LEU A 180 8.19 28.17 -0.95
N ILE A 181 6.89 28.23 -0.70
CA ILE A 181 5.90 27.36 -1.36
C ILE A 181 5.86 27.62 -2.87
N GLN A 182 5.80 28.89 -3.27
CA GLN A 182 5.72 29.23 -4.70
C GLN A 182 7.03 28.92 -5.42
N CYS A 183 8.17 29.20 -4.80
CA CYS A 183 9.45 28.82 -5.36
C CYS A 183 9.59 27.30 -5.50
N ALA A 184 9.19 26.52 -4.49
CA ALA A 184 9.21 25.05 -4.55
C ALA A 184 8.29 24.49 -5.65
N ARG A 185 7.09 25.05 -5.82
CA ARG A 185 6.16 24.68 -6.89
C ARG A 185 6.78 24.85 -8.26
N VAL A 186 7.34 26.03 -8.54
CA VAL A 186 7.96 26.33 -9.84
C VAL A 186 9.25 25.55 -10.02
N ALA A 187 10.06 25.44 -8.97
CA ALA A 187 11.33 24.75 -9.01
C ALA A 187 11.18 23.27 -9.31
N PHE A 188 10.20 22.57 -8.74
CA PHE A 188 10.08 21.11 -8.85
C PHE A 188 8.86 20.63 -9.67
N GLY A 189 7.98 21.53 -10.08
CA GLY A 189 6.79 21.19 -10.87
C GLY A 189 5.72 20.46 -10.05
N PHE A 190 5.64 20.69 -8.75
CA PHE A 190 4.60 20.10 -7.90
C PHE A 190 3.21 20.64 -8.31
N SER A 191 2.37 19.77 -8.90
CA SER A 191 1.04 20.13 -9.42
C SER A 191 -0.11 19.54 -8.60
N GLY A 192 -1.27 20.21 -8.54
CA GLY A 192 -2.47 19.65 -7.89
C GLY A 192 -2.43 19.62 -6.35
N LEU A 193 -1.42 20.26 -5.74
CA LEU A 193 -1.35 20.48 -4.30
C LEU A 193 -1.68 21.94 -4.01
N SER A 194 -2.72 22.20 -3.21
CA SER A 194 -3.00 23.51 -2.66
C SER A 194 -2.27 23.69 -1.33
N ALA A 195 -1.70 24.86 -1.09
CA ALA A 195 -1.07 25.15 0.19
C ALA A 195 -2.08 25.73 1.19
N LEU A 196 -1.90 25.48 2.49
CA LEU A 196 -2.72 26.12 3.54
C LEU A 196 -2.74 27.65 3.45
N GLU A 197 -1.70 28.23 2.88
CA GLU A 197 -1.61 29.66 2.65
C GLU A 197 -2.39 30.10 1.40
N ASP A 198 -2.89 29.25 0.49
CA ASP A 198 -3.52 29.60 -0.81
C ASP A 198 -5.03 29.84 -0.79
N THR A 199 -5.66 29.92 0.38
CA THR A 199 -7.13 29.83 0.62
C THR A 199 -8.06 30.76 -0.18
N VAL A 200 -7.54 31.61 -1.07
CA VAL A 200 -8.30 32.50 -1.95
C VAL A 200 -7.90 32.42 -3.43
N ILE A 201 -6.70 31.93 -3.79
CA ILE A 201 -6.21 31.92 -5.19
C ILE A 201 -6.66 30.63 -5.90
N ASP A 202 -6.65 29.50 -5.19
CA ASP A 202 -7.17 28.21 -5.72
C ASP A 202 -8.70 28.08 -5.63
N ALA A 203 -9.40 29.17 -5.30
CA ALA A 203 -10.86 29.25 -5.38
C ALA A 203 -11.36 29.41 -6.84
N VAL A 204 -10.47 29.36 -7.83
CA VAL A 204 -10.84 28.85 -9.15
C VAL A 204 -10.92 27.33 -9.02
N ALA A 205 -11.99 26.87 -8.36
CA ALA A 205 -12.61 25.66 -8.83
C ALA A 205 -12.78 25.89 -10.33
N VAL A 206 -12.12 25.07 -11.16
CA VAL A 206 -12.58 24.90 -12.53
C VAL A 206 -14.06 24.59 -12.36
N ALA A 207 -14.91 25.56 -12.69
CA ALA A 207 -16.34 25.36 -12.68
C ALA A 207 -16.56 24.07 -13.47
N ALA A 208 -17.18 23.09 -12.84
CA ALA A 208 -17.33 21.73 -13.37
C ALA A 208 -18.24 21.66 -14.62
N ASP A 209 -18.44 22.78 -15.32
CA ASP A 209 -19.38 22.93 -16.41
C ASP A 209 -18.77 22.70 -17.79
N ASP A 210 -17.43 22.53 -17.94
CA ASP A 210 -16.81 22.33 -19.26
C ASP A 210 -15.71 21.26 -19.34
N VAL A 211 -15.66 20.31 -18.39
CA VAL A 211 -14.87 19.09 -18.61
C VAL A 211 -15.65 18.19 -19.56
N LYS A 212 -15.37 18.28 -20.87
CA LYS A 212 -15.72 17.21 -21.81
C LYS A 212 -15.24 15.90 -21.21
N ALA A 213 -16.19 15.03 -20.89
CA ALA A 213 -15.92 13.74 -20.28
C ALA A 213 -14.80 13.03 -21.04
N LEU A 214 -13.81 12.52 -20.31
CA LEU A 214 -12.80 11.63 -20.87
C LEU A 214 -13.53 10.47 -21.56
N PRO A 215 -13.13 10.12 -22.79
CA PRO A 215 -13.81 9.06 -23.52
C PRO A 215 -13.64 7.74 -22.77
N ASN A 216 -14.67 6.88 -22.84
CA ASN A 216 -14.76 5.64 -22.07
C ASN A 216 -13.49 4.79 -22.26
N ARG A 217 -13.06 4.08 -21.21
CA ARG A 217 -11.87 3.21 -21.16
C ARG A 217 -11.79 2.22 -22.33
N GLN A 218 -12.93 1.82 -22.90
CA GLN A 218 -13.02 0.99 -24.11
C GLN A 218 -12.43 1.67 -25.35
N SER A 219 -12.55 2.98 -25.51
CA SER A 219 -12.05 3.74 -26.66
C SER A 219 -10.56 4.08 -26.60
N LEU A 220 -9.97 4.08 -25.40
CA LEU A 220 -8.54 4.37 -25.21
C LEU A 220 -7.68 3.12 -25.45
N ALA A 221 -8.23 1.94 -25.16
CA ALA A 221 -7.59 0.66 -25.46
C ALA A 221 -7.56 0.34 -26.96
N GLU A 222 -8.48 0.90 -27.76
CA GLU A 222 -8.49 0.75 -29.23
C GLU A 222 -7.51 1.67 -29.97
N GLN A 223 -6.90 2.65 -29.29
CA GLN A 223 -6.07 3.70 -29.92
C GLN A 223 -4.58 3.63 -29.58
N LEU A 224 -4.16 2.70 -28.74
CA LEU A 224 -2.75 2.51 -28.38
C LEU A 224 -2.26 1.22 -29.05
N ASP A 225 -1.56 1.37 -30.17
CA ASP A 225 -0.79 0.29 -30.80
C ASP A 225 0.38 -0.10 -29.88
N ASP A 226 0.46 -1.39 -29.57
CA ASP A 226 1.34 -2.04 -28.59
C ASP A 226 2.80 -2.23 -29.09
N GLU A 227 3.59 -1.16 -29.24
CA GLU A 227 5.05 -1.31 -29.32
C GLU A 227 5.79 -0.20 -28.56
N ILE A 228 5.98 -0.42 -27.24
CA ILE A 228 7.03 0.23 -26.47
C ILE A 228 8.13 -0.82 -26.23
N PRO A 229 9.35 -0.67 -26.78
CA PRO A 229 10.43 -1.62 -26.53
C PRO A 229 10.90 -1.57 -25.07
N SER A 230 10.95 -2.73 -24.42
CA SER A 230 11.54 -2.90 -23.09
C SER A 230 13.07 -2.80 -23.15
N PHE A 231 13.67 -1.94 -22.31
CA PHE A 231 15.12 -1.68 -22.27
C PHE A 231 15.87 -2.46 -21.16
N ASP A 232 15.17 -3.28 -20.37
CA ASP A 232 15.74 -4.00 -19.22
C ASP A 232 15.81 -5.53 -19.45
N GLN A 233 16.59 -5.97 -20.44
CA GLN A 233 16.83 -7.41 -20.64
C GLN A 233 18.07 -7.89 -19.86
N ALA A 234 17.85 -8.86 -18.97
CA ALA A 234 18.92 -9.59 -18.29
C ALA A 234 19.60 -10.60 -19.24
N HIS A 235 20.93 -10.75 -19.14
CA HIS A 235 21.74 -11.63 -20.00
C HIS A 235 22.42 -12.75 -19.19
N ASP A 236 22.59 -13.93 -19.80
CA ASP A 236 23.39 -15.02 -19.24
C ASP A 236 24.90 -14.70 -19.37
N PRO A 237 25.66 -14.61 -18.26
CA PRO A 237 27.07 -14.21 -18.29
C PRO A 237 28.02 -15.28 -18.85
N SER A 238 27.56 -16.49 -19.20
CA SER A 238 28.38 -17.58 -19.73
C SER A 238 28.17 -17.88 -21.21
N THR A 239 26.96 -17.63 -21.74
CA THR A 239 26.61 -17.90 -23.15
C THR A 239 26.28 -16.64 -23.95
N GLY A 240 25.98 -15.52 -23.29
CA GLY A 240 25.63 -14.26 -23.95
C GLY A 240 24.24 -14.26 -24.60
N GLU A 241 23.44 -15.30 -24.38
CA GLU A 241 22.06 -15.36 -24.88
C GLU A 241 21.13 -14.51 -23.99
N VAL A 242 20.24 -13.77 -24.66
CA VAL A 242 19.23 -12.92 -24.03
C VAL A 242 17.90 -13.65 -24.10
N TYR A 243 17.36 -14.01 -22.94
CA TYR A 243 16.03 -14.61 -22.87
C TYR A 243 14.97 -13.51 -22.81
N PRO A 244 13.94 -13.55 -23.68
CA PRO A 244 12.83 -12.61 -23.58
C PRO A 244 12.08 -12.87 -22.27
N THR A 245 12.10 -11.88 -21.38
CA THR A 245 11.31 -11.85 -20.15
C THR A 245 10.04 -11.02 -20.34
N ASP A 246 8.93 -11.43 -19.74
CA ASP A 246 7.70 -10.64 -19.73
C ASP A 246 7.80 -9.42 -18.77
N ASP A 247 6.73 -8.61 -18.68
CA ASP A 247 6.64 -7.43 -17.79
C ASP A 247 6.78 -7.77 -16.29
N ARG A 248 6.80 -9.07 -15.94
CA ARG A 248 6.98 -9.60 -14.59
C ARG A 248 8.39 -10.14 -14.36
N GLY A 249 9.27 -10.06 -15.37
CA GLY A 249 10.65 -10.55 -15.31
C GLY A 249 10.76 -12.08 -15.41
N MET A 250 9.71 -12.77 -15.88
CA MET A 250 9.65 -14.23 -15.98
C MET A 250 10.08 -14.69 -17.37
N THR A 251 10.86 -15.77 -17.45
CA THR A 251 11.21 -16.42 -18.72
C THR A 251 10.11 -17.41 -19.15
N PRO A 252 10.05 -17.85 -20.42
CA PRO A 252 9.09 -18.85 -20.88
C PRO A 252 9.15 -20.17 -20.09
N VAL A 253 10.34 -20.53 -19.58
CA VAL A 253 10.56 -21.72 -18.76
C VAL A 253 9.98 -21.54 -17.35
N ASP A 254 10.04 -20.32 -16.80
CA ASP A 254 9.40 -19.99 -15.52
C ASP A 254 7.88 -20.01 -15.63
N GLU A 255 7.34 -19.57 -16.77
CA GLU A 255 5.90 -19.63 -17.08
C GLU A 255 5.42 -21.08 -17.26
N GLU A 256 6.19 -21.91 -17.95
CA GLU A 256 5.89 -23.35 -18.11
C GLU A 256 5.98 -24.11 -16.79
N THR A 257 6.96 -23.77 -15.94
CA THR A 257 7.08 -24.32 -14.58
C THR A 257 5.93 -23.89 -13.69
N ALA A 258 5.51 -22.62 -13.77
CA ALA A 258 4.34 -22.11 -13.06
C ALA A 258 3.05 -22.80 -13.52
N ARG A 259 2.86 -23.01 -14.84
CA ARG A 259 1.73 -23.76 -15.38
C ARG A 259 1.76 -25.24 -14.98
N ALA A 260 2.92 -25.88 -14.95
CA ALA A 260 3.04 -27.28 -14.53
C ALA A 260 2.70 -27.48 -13.03
N LEU A 261 3.04 -26.49 -12.20
CA LEU A 261 2.67 -26.45 -10.78
C LEU A 261 1.17 -26.19 -10.58
N ASP A 262 0.57 -25.35 -11.42
CA ASP A 262 -0.86 -25.04 -11.39
C ASP A 262 -1.71 -26.17 -12.04
N SER A 263 -1.13 -26.97 -12.95
CA SER A 263 -1.77 -28.14 -13.60
C SER A 263 -1.86 -29.38 -12.71
N ASN A 264 -1.27 -29.37 -11.52
CA ASN A 264 -1.37 -30.48 -10.57
C ASN A 264 -2.71 -30.50 -9.79
N ASP A 265 -3.75 -29.82 -10.30
CA ASP A 265 -5.15 -29.84 -9.84
C ASP A 265 -5.95 -31.05 -10.39
N GLY A 266 -5.28 -32.20 -10.55
CA GLY A 266 -5.98 -33.49 -10.75
C GLY A 266 -6.80 -33.65 -12.05
N THR A 267 -6.57 -32.83 -13.09
CA THR A 267 -7.15 -33.10 -14.42
C THR A 267 -6.15 -33.84 -15.29
N LEU A 268 -6.45 -35.13 -15.49
CA LEU A 268 -5.71 -36.01 -16.38
C LEU A 268 -5.81 -35.50 -17.83
N SER A 269 -4.68 -35.14 -18.44
CA SER A 269 -4.56 -35.08 -19.89
C SER A 269 -4.17 -36.46 -20.41
N GLU A 270 -4.80 -36.91 -21.50
CA GLU A 270 -4.72 -38.29 -22.01
C GLU A 270 -3.38 -38.68 -22.68
N ASP A 271 -2.38 -37.79 -22.72
CA ASP A 271 -1.15 -38.01 -23.51
C ASP A 271 0.15 -38.03 -22.67
N ASN A 272 0.15 -38.67 -21.50
CA ASN A 272 1.39 -38.96 -20.77
C ASN A 272 1.78 -40.45 -20.84
N PRO A 273 2.79 -40.85 -21.65
CA PRO A 273 3.20 -42.24 -21.82
C PRO A 273 3.96 -42.86 -20.62
N HIS A 274 4.03 -42.19 -19.46
CA HIS A 274 4.77 -42.66 -18.28
C HIS A 274 4.00 -42.69 -16.96
N ALA A 275 2.67 -42.63 -16.96
CA ALA A 275 1.89 -42.75 -15.74
C ALA A 275 1.86 -44.21 -15.23
N ALA A 276 2.72 -44.54 -14.27
CA ALA A 276 2.59 -45.74 -13.46
C ALA A 276 1.36 -45.62 -12.53
N GLU A 277 0.53 -46.66 -12.52
CA GLU A 277 -0.75 -46.74 -11.81
C GLU A 277 -0.61 -46.49 -10.29
N GLY A 278 -1.32 -45.49 -9.78
CA GLY A 278 -1.57 -45.23 -8.36
C GLY A 278 -3.04 -45.52 -7.99
N PRO A 279 -3.36 -45.69 -6.69
CA PRO A 279 -4.54 -46.44 -6.26
C PRO A 279 -5.88 -45.66 -6.40
N ASP A 280 -6.94 -46.47 -6.45
CA ASP A 280 -8.36 -46.17 -6.73
C ASP A 280 -8.95 -44.92 -6.05
N SER A 281 -9.73 -44.16 -6.83
CA SER A 281 -10.24 -42.81 -6.57
C SER A 281 -11.59 -42.78 -5.84
N SER A 282 -11.94 -43.79 -5.05
CA SER A 282 -13.28 -43.92 -4.48
C SER A 282 -13.50 -43.28 -3.09
N GLN A 283 -12.56 -42.46 -2.57
CA GLN A 283 -12.67 -41.89 -1.20
C GLN A 283 -12.32 -40.39 -1.03
N ARG A 284 -12.41 -39.56 -2.08
CA ARG A 284 -11.98 -38.15 -1.98
C ARG A 284 -13.13 -37.16 -2.21
N GLY A 285 -13.96 -36.97 -1.17
CA GLY A 285 -15.08 -36.02 -1.21
C GLY A 285 -15.47 -35.38 0.13
N GLU A 286 -15.22 -36.02 1.28
CA GLU A 286 -15.76 -35.56 2.57
C GLU A 286 -14.69 -35.11 3.59
N ALA A 287 -13.45 -35.62 3.49
CA ALA A 287 -12.43 -35.42 4.53
C ALA A 287 -11.84 -34.00 4.62
N ASN A 288 -11.86 -33.20 3.55
CA ASN A 288 -11.22 -31.87 3.55
C ASN A 288 -12.08 -30.80 4.25
N THR A 289 -13.42 -30.88 4.15
CA THR A 289 -14.33 -29.91 4.78
C THR A 289 -14.38 -30.06 6.30
N GLU A 290 -14.26 -31.29 6.81
CA GLU A 290 -14.33 -31.56 8.25
C GLU A 290 -13.07 -31.09 9.00
N VAL A 291 -11.90 -31.19 8.34
CA VAL A 291 -10.62 -30.69 8.87
C VAL A 291 -10.62 -29.16 8.96
N ASP A 292 -11.18 -28.49 7.96
CA ASP A 292 -11.30 -27.02 7.94
C ASP A 292 -12.30 -26.50 9.00
N GLU A 293 -13.41 -27.21 9.21
CA GLU A 293 -14.40 -26.87 10.24
C GLU A 293 -13.85 -27.04 11.67
N LEU A 294 -13.06 -28.09 11.94
CA LEU A 294 -12.36 -28.28 13.22
C LEU A 294 -11.33 -27.17 13.47
N ALA A 295 -10.60 -26.77 12.43
CA ALA A 295 -9.62 -25.68 12.53
C ALA A 295 -10.30 -24.34 12.86
N ASP A 296 -11.45 -24.04 12.26
CA ASP A 296 -12.23 -22.84 12.58
C ASP A 296 -12.77 -22.86 14.02
N LEU A 297 -13.30 -24.01 14.47
CA LEU A 297 -13.81 -24.16 15.83
C LEU A 297 -12.72 -23.91 16.89
N ARG A 298 -11.53 -24.51 16.69
CA ARG A 298 -10.37 -24.30 17.58
C ARG A 298 -9.91 -22.83 17.59
N ARG A 299 -9.91 -22.18 16.43
CA ARG A 299 -9.59 -20.75 16.31
C ARG A 299 -10.59 -19.87 17.08
N ARG A 300 -11.89 -20.14 16.94
CA ARG A 300 -12.96 -19.43 17.67
C ARG A 300 -12.86 -19.65 19.18
N LEU A 301 -12.53 -20.87 19.60
CA LEU A 301 -12.32 -21.22 21.00
C LEU A 301 -11.10 -20.51 21.62
N GLY A 302 -9.97 -20.47 20.90
CA GLY A 302 -8.77 -19.75 21.31
C GLY A 302 -8.99 -18.25 21.48
N ASN A 303 -9.72 -17.63 20.55
CA ASN A 303 -9.99 -16.18 20.56
C ASN A 303 -11.08 -15.74 21.55
N SER A 304 -11.83 -16.67 22.14
CA SER A 304 -12.92 -16.35 23.06
C SER A 304 -12.43 -15.79 24.39
N ARG A 305 -12.93 -14.60 24.77
CA ARG A 305 -12.55 -13.89 26.01
C ARG A 305 -13.62 -13.90 27.11
N ALA A 306 -14.77 -14.54 26.88
CA ALA A 306 -15.88 -14.57 27.82
C ALA A 306 -16.53 -15.97 27.88
N VAL A 307 -16.98 -16.39 29.06
CA VAL A 307 -17.64 -17.70 29.27
C VAL A 307 -18.86 -17.88 28.38
N LYS A 308 -19.70 -16.84 28.23
CA LYS A 308 -20.87 -16.86 27.33
C LYS A 308 -20.52 -17.13 25.87
N ALA A 309 -19.35 -16.69 25.39
CA ALA A 309 -18.90 -16.95 24.03
C ALA A 309 -18.50 -18.41 23.85
N VAL A 310 -17.84 -19.00 24.86
CA VAL A 310 -17.49 -20.43 24.85
C VAL A 310 -18.74 -21.32 24.95
N GLU A 311 -19.75 -20.93 25.70
CA GLU A 311 -21.06 -21.62 25.75
C GLU A 311 -21.83 -21.55 24.42
N ALA A 312 -21.65 -20.49 23.63
CA ALA A 312 -22.20 -20.42 22.28
C ALA A 312 -21.47 -21.39 21.33
N ILE A 313 -20.14 -21.47 21.42
CA ILE A 313 -19.33 -22.40 20.63
C ILE A 313 -19.63 -23.86 21.00
N GLU A 314 -19.80 -24.17 22.28
CA GLU A 314 -20.18 -25.52 22.72
C GLU A 314 -21.55 -25.94 22.20
N ARG A 315 -22.55 -25.03 22.20
CA ARG A 315 -23.85 -25.33 21.61
C ARG A 315 -23.77 -25.58 20.10
N ASP A 316 -22.96 -24.80 19.40
CA ASP A 316 -22.69 -24.99 17.98
C ASP A 316 -22.04 -26.36 17.70
N TRP A 317 -21.00 -26.69 18.47
CA TRP A 317 -20.32 -28.00 18.45
C TRP A 317 -21.29 -29.16 18.63
N VAL A 318 -22.08 -29.15 19.72
CA VAL A 318 -23.00 -30.24 20.07
C VAL A 318 -24.09 -30.42 19.02
N ASN A 319 -24.61 -29.32 18.45
CA ASN A 319 -25.76 -29.38 17.56
C ASN A 319 -25.38 -29.66 16.09
N THR A 320 -24.19 -29.26 15.64
CA THR A 320 -23.85 -29.26 14.20
C THR A 320 -22.64 -30.11 13.84
N MET A 321 -21.72 -30.36 14.78
CA MET A 321 -20.42 -30.97 14.48
C MET A 321 -20.23 -32.32 15.17
N ARG A 322 -20.63 -32.46 16.43
CA ARG A 322 -20.31 -33.60 17.31
C ARG A 322 -20.59 -34.98 16.70
N ASN A 323 -21.69 -35.14 15.97
CA ASN A 323 -22.11 -36.43 15.42
C ASN A 323 -21.35 -36.84 14.14
N ARG A 324 -20.48 -35.97 13.61
CA ARG A 324 -19.70 -36.20 12.39
C ARG A 324 -18.27 -36.70 12.66
N PHE A 325 -17.84 -36.71 13.92
CA PHE A 325 -16.47 -37.04 14.30
C PHE A 325 -16.40 -38.32 15.13
N ASP A 326 -15.24 -38.99 15.10
CA ASP A 326 -14.95 -40.16 15.93
C ASP A 326 -14.85 -39.80 17.42
N ASP A 327 -15.01 -40.81 18.29
CA ASP A 327 -15.05 -40.64 19.74
C ASP A 327 -13.76 -40.01 20.32
N ASP A 328 -12.60 -40.25 19.72
CA ASP A 328 -11.31 -39.69 20.19
C ASP A 328 -11.22 -38.19 19.86
N THR A 329 -11.64 -37.81 18.66
CA THR A 329 -11.75 -36.40 18.25
C THR A 329 -12.77 -35.65 19.11
N VAL A 330 -13.94 -36.25 19.35
CA VAL A 330 -14.99 -35.67 20.20
C VAL A 330 -14.47 -35.44 21.63
N ALA A 331 -13.84 -36.44 22.23
CA ALA A 331 -13.29 -36.35 23.58
C ALA A 331 -12.17 -35.30 23.70
N THR A 332 -11.46 -35.01 22.60
CA THR A 332 -10.40 -33.99 22.56
C THR A 332 -10.99 -32.59 22.52
N ILE A 333 -11.97 -32.34 21.64
CA ILE A 333 -12.62 -31.03 21.52
C ILE A 333 -13.42 -30.69 22.78
N GLU A 334 -14.14 -31.64 23.37
CA GLU A 334 -14.87 -31.42 24.64
C GLU A 334 -13.91 -31.09 25.79
N ARG A 335 -12.71 -31.70 25.84
CA ARG A 335 -11.64 -31.32 26.79
C ARG A 335 -11.12 -29.91 26.55
N GLU A 336 -10.88 -29.51 25.31
CA GLU A 336 -10.43 -28.16 24.96
C GLU A 336 -11.47 -27.10 25.36
N ILE A 337 -12.76 -27.36 25.11
CA ILE A 337 -13.88 -26.48 25.51
C ILE A 337 -13.95 -26.36 27.03
N ALA A 338 -13.88 -27.49 27.76
CA ALA A 338 -13.91 -27.49 29.22
C ALA A 338 -12.71 -26.75 29.83
N ALA A 339 -11.51 -26.95 29.30
CA ALA A 339 -10.31 -26.25 29.72
C ALA A 339 -10.43 -24.74 29.48
N ARG A 340 -10.98 -24.32 28.34
CA ARG A 340 -11.17 -22.90 28.03
C ARG A 340 -12.21 -22.24 28.94
N LYS A 341 -13.30 -22.95 29.28
CA LYS A 341 -14.29 -22.47 30.26
C LYS A 341 -13.68 -22.31 31.66
N LEU A 342 -12.87 -23.27 32.09
CA LEU A 342 -12.19 -23.22 33.39
C LEU A 342 -11.21 -22.04 33.46
N ALA A 343 -10.43 -21.82 32.40
CA ALA A 343 -9.50 -20.70 32.31
C ALA A 343 -10.18 -19.31 32.32
N LEU A 344 -11.46 -19.22 31.95
CA LEU A 344 -12.24 -17.99 31.90
C LEU A 344 -13.16 -17.79 33.12
N LYS A 345 -13.24 -18.74 34.04
CA LYS A 345 -13.91 -18.57 35.34
C LYS A 345 -12.91 -17.98 36.34
N PRO A 346 -12.99 -16.69 36.72
CA PRO A 346 -12.26 -16.21 37.89
C PRO A 346 -12.82 -16.88 39.15
N GLN A 347 -11.94 -17.13 40.13
CA GLN A 347 -12.31 -17.52 41.50
C GLN A 347 -13.37 -16.57 42.05
N GLN A 348 -14.64 -16.96 41.96
CA GLN A 348 -15.73 -16.45 42.78
C GLN A 348 -15.93 -17.47 43.90
N GLU A 349 -14.94 -17.60 44.77
CA GLU A 349 -15.03 -18.23 46.09
C GLU A 349 -13.66 -18.01 46.76
N GLY A 350 -13.61 -16.96 47.58
CA GLY A 350 -12.43 -16.43 48.26
C GLY A 350 -12.78 -15.09 48.89
#